data_AF-A0A379U4U1-F1
#
_entry.id   AF-A0A379U4U1-F1
#
_cell.length_a   1.000
_cell.length_b   1.000
_cell.length_c   1.000
_cell.angle_alpha   90.00
_cell.angle_beta   90.00
_cell.angle_gamma   90.00
#
_symmetry.space_group_name_H-M   'P 1'
#
loop_
_entity.id
_entity.type
_entity.pdbx_description
1 polymer ?
#
loop_
_entity_poly.entity_id
_entity_poly.type
_entity_poly.pdbx_seq_one_letter_code
_entity_poly.pdbx_strand_id
1 'polypeptide(L)'
;MGTPRFTPEFKGEAVRQITERGYSIAEVSERLGVSAHSLYKWLHAVKPDNSGQQAQDLLDARTEILRLKAQLKRTEEERDILKKAARYFAREPD
;
A
#
# COMPACT_ATOMS: atom_id res chain seq x y z
N MET A 1 30.26 26.99 6.76
CA MET A 1 30.14 26.58 5.34
C MET A 1 28.66 26.46 5.02
N GLY A 2 28.14 27.30 4.11
CA GLY A 2 26.73 27.27 3.71
C GLY A 2 26.40 26.00 2.94
N THR A 3 25.19 25.47 3.12
CA THR A 3 24.72 24.32 2.35
C THR A 3 24.57 24.74 0.88
N PRO A 4 25.26 24.11 -0.08
CA PRO A 4 25.09 24.44 -1.49
C PRO A 4 23.62 24.20 -1.88
N ARG A 5 23.00 25.23 -2.46
CA ARG A 5 21.57 25.20 -2.78
C ARG A 5 21.38 24.57 -4.16
N PHE A 6 21.20 23.25 -4.19
CA PHE A 6 20.94 22.50 -5.42
C PHE A 6 19.58 22.86 -6.03
N THR A 7 19.52 22.96 -7.37
CA THR A 7 18.29 23.26 -8.10
C THR A 7 17.29 22.09 -8.03
N PRO A 8 15.98 22.35 -8.19
CA PRO A 8 14.97 21.28 -8.23
C PRO A 8 15.25 20.23 -9.31
N GLU A 9 15.70 20.65 -10.49
CA GLU A 9 15.99 19.77 -11.62
C GLU A 9 17.15 18.83 -11.30
N PHE A 10 18.21 19.36 -10.68
CA PHE A 10 19.36 18.56 -10.24
C PHE A 10 18.95 17.50 -9.21
N LYS A 11 18.15 17.88 -8.22
CA LYS A 11 17.63 16.93 -7.21
C LYS A 11 16.76 15.86 -7.87
N GLY A 12 15.92 16.25 -8.83
CA GLY A 12 15.08 15.34 -9.59
C GLY A 12 15.90 14.30 -10.35
N GLU A 13 16.90 14.71 -11.11
CA GLU A 13 17.78 13.77 -11.83
C GLU A 13 18.58 12.86 -10.90
N ALA A 14 19.08 13.38 -9.77
CA ALA A 14 19.75 12.56 -8.77
C ALA A 14 18.83 11.45 -8.22
N VAL A 15 17.55 11.78 -7.97
CA VAL A 15 16.55 10.79 -7.54
C VAL A 15 16.24 9.79 -8.66
N ARG A 16 16.06 10.23 -9.91
CA ARG A 16 15.81 9.33 -11.06
C ARG A 16 16.94 8.34 -11.29
N GLN A 17 18.19 8.75 -11.10
CA GLN A 17 19.34 7.84 -11.17
C GLN A 17 19.22 6.67 -10.18
N ILE A 18 18.65 6.93 -8.99
CA ILE A 18 18.46 5.92 -7.96
C ILE A 18 17.20 5.08 -8.24
N THR A 19 16.07 5.71 -8.58
CA THR A 19 14.77 5.04 -8.67
C THR A 19 14.50 4.38 -10.02
N GLU A 20 14.90 5.03 -11.11
CA GLU A 20 14.59 4.58 -12.48
C GLU A 20 15.77 3.80 -13.08
N ARG A 21 17.00 4.27 -12.84
CA ARG A 21 18.22 3.65 -13.39
C ARG A 21 18.85 2.62 -12.46
N GLY A 22 18.36 2.51 -11.21
CA GLY A 22 18.75 1.48 -10.26
C GLY A 22 20.16 1.63 -9.67
N TYR A 23 20.80 2.80 -9.79
CA TYR A 23 22.09 3.02 -9.15
C TYR A 23 21.95 3.08 -7.63
N SER A 24 22.98 2.62 -6.93
CA SER A 24 23.02 2.73 -5.48
C SER A 24 23.22 4.19 -5.04
N ILE A 25 22.74 4.51 -3.84
CA ILE A 25 22.91 5.85 -3.25
C ILE A 25 24.40 6.19 -3.09
N ALA A 26 25.24 5.20 -2.78
CA ALA A 26 26.68 5.39 -2.65
C ALA A 26 27.33 5.80 -3.98
N GLU A 27 27.03 5.08 -5.06
CA GLU A 27 27.56 5.40 -6.40
C GLU A 27 27.11 6.80 -6.87
N VAL A 28 25.84 7.15 -6.64
CA VAL A 28 25.31 8.47 -7.01
C VAL A 28 25.93 9.58 -6.13
N SER A 29 26.17 9.29 -4.85
CA SER A 29 26.83 10.20 -3.91
C SER A 29 28.25 10.54 -4.37
N GLU A 30 29.04 9.51 -4.70
CA GLU A 30 30.41 9.67 -5.21
C GLU A 30 30.43 10.38 -6.56
N ARG A 31 29.59 9.97 -7.50
CA ARG A 31 29.55 10.55 -8.86
C ARG A 31 29.14 12.02 -8.86
N LEU A 32 28.17 12.41 -8.04
CA LEU A 32 27.63 13.77 -8.01
C LEU A 32 28.32 14.68 -6.99
N GLY A 33 29.20 14.14 -6.14
CA GLY A 33 29.82 14.90 -5.04
C GLY A 33 28.79 15.37 -4.00
N VAL A 34 27.67 14.67 -3.86
CA VAL A 34 26.58 15.02 -2.95
C VAL A 34 26.57 14.01 -1.80
N SER A 35 26.36 14.47 -0.57
CA SER A 35 26.26 13.54 0.57
C SER A 35 25.11 12.55 0.40
N ALA A 36 25.34 11.28 0.74
CA ALA A 36 24.29 10.25 0.78
C ALA A 36 23.08 10.68 1.61
N HIS A 37 23.30 11.41 2.72
CA HIS A 37 22.23 11.95 3.55
C HIS A 37 21.30 12.90 2.78
N SER A 38 21.84 13.75 1.90
CA SER A 38 21.04 14.65 1.07
C SER A 38 20.24 13.88 0.03
N LEU A 39 20.82 12.82 -0.56
CA LEU A 39 20.12 11.94 -1.50
C LEU A 39 18.96 11.20 -0.82
N TYR A 40 19.18 10.66 0.39
CA TYR A 40 18.09 10.10 1.21
C TYR A 40 16.98 11.11 1.45
N LYS A 41 17.32 12.33 1.86
CA LYS A 41 16.33 13.40 2.09
C LYS A 41 15.51 13.73 0.85
N TRP A 42 16.13 13.77 -0.33
CA TRP A 42 15.41 14.03 -1.59
C TRP A 42 14.52 12.85 -2.00
N LEU A 43 14.98 11.61 -1.79
CA LEU A 43 14.19 10.41 -2.04
C LEU A 43 12.93 10.37 -1.16
N HIS A 44 13.08 10.72 0.13
CA HIS A 44 11.96 10.85 1.07
C HIS A 44 11.05 12.06 0.79
N ALA A 45 11.54 13.09 0.10
CA ALA A 45 10.69 14.20 -0.32
C ALA A 45 9.86 13.86 -1.57
N VAL A 46 10.38 13.01 -2.45
CA VAL A 46 9.69 12.56 -3.67
C VAL A 46 8.70 11.43 -3.38
N LYS A 47 8.99 10.56 -2.41
CA LYS A 47 8.01 9.65 -1.83
C LYS A 47 7.37 10.36 -0.63
N PRO A 48 6.25 11.09 -0.79
CA PRO A 48 5.57 11.64 0.37
C PRO A 48 5.36 10.52 1.37
N ASP A 49 5.51 10.86 2.65
CA ASP A 49 5.35 9.93 3.76
C ASP A 49 3.92 9.37 3.75
N ASN A 50 3.72 8.32 2.95
CA ASN A 50 2.45 7.64 2.80
C ASN A 50 2.14 6.80 4.04
N SER A 51 2.94 6.87 5.12
CA SER A 51 2.68 6.13 6.35
C SER A 51 1.30 6.43 6.92
N GLY A 52 0.87 7.69 6.89
CA GLY A 52 -0.47 8.10 7.30
C GLY A 52 -1.57 7.55 6.38
N GLN A 53 -1.39 7.65 5.06
CA GLN A 53 -2.36 7.15 4.09
C GLN A 53 -2.44 5.61 4.11
N GLN A 54 -1.31 4.92 4.18
CA GLN A 54 -1.23 3.46 4.30
C GLN A 54 -1.88 2.97 5.59
N ALA A 55 -1.74 3.69 6.69
CA ALA A 55 -2.42 3.37 7.94
C ALA A 55 -3.94 3.48 7.79
N GLN A 56 -4.43 4.53 7.12
CA GLN A 56 -5.86 4.69 6.83
C GLN A 56 -6.36 3.60 5.87
N ASP A 57 -5.66 3.37 4.76
CA ASP A 57 -6.01 2.32 3.79
C ASP A 57 -6.06 0.93 4.45
N LEU A 58 -5.17 0.65 5.41
CA LEU A 58 -5.16 -0.60 6.17
C LEU A 58 -6.36 -0.71 7.12
N LEU A 59 -6.77 0.40 7.75
CA LEU A 59 -7.96 0.43 8.59
C LEU A 59 -9.22 0.20 7.76
N ASP A 60 -9.32 0.88 6.61
CA ASP A 60 -10.45 0.73 5.67
C ASP A 60 -10.52 -0.70 5.11
N ALA A 61 -9.38 -1.30 4.75
CA ALA A 61 -9.36 -2.70 4.34
C ALA A 61 -9.83 -3.65 5.45
N ARG A 62 -9.45 -3.39 6.72
CA ARG A 62 -9.89 -4.21 7.86
C ARG A 62 -11.39 -4.10 8.11
N THR A 63 -11.96 -2.89 8.03
CA THR A 63 -13.40 -2.68 8.24
C THR A 63 -14.20 -3.38 7.14
N GLU A 64 -13.76 -3.30 5.89
CA GLU A 64 -14.42 -3.98 4.77
C GLU A 64 -14.33 -5.51 4.90
N ILE A 65 -13.19 -6.06 5.32
CA ILE A 65 -13.06 -7.51 5.58
C ILE A 65 -14.07 -7.97 6.64
N LEU A 66 -14.24 -7.22 7.72
CA LEU A 66 -15.20 -7.57 8.77
C LEU A 66 -16.64 -7.52 8.26
N ARG A 67 -16.97 -6.48 7.48
CA ARG A 67 -18.28 -6.34 6.82
C ARG A 67 -18.57 -7.53 5.90
N LEU A 68 -17.63 -7.86 5.02
CA LEU A 68 -17.77 -8.95 4.04
C LEU A 68 -17.91 -10.31 4.75
N LYS A 69 -17.13 -10.57 5.81
CA LYS A 69 -17.28 -11.79 6.62
C LYS A 69 -18.66 -11.91 7.27
N ALA A 70 -19.20 -10.80 7.77
CA ALA A 70 -20.54 -10.79 8.37
C ALA A 70 -21.64 -11.06 7.32
N GLN A 71 -21.51 -10.46 6.13
CA GLN A 71 -22.44 -10.71 5.01
C GLN A 71 -22.37 -12.16 4.54
N LEU A 72 -21.15 -12.69 4.35
CA LEU A 72 -20.95 -14.07 3.94
C LEU A 72 -21.58 -15.05 4.92
N LYS A 73 -21.37 -14.86 6.22
CA LYS A 73 -21.99 -15.69 7.26
C LYS A 73 -23.52 -15.68 7.17
N ARG A 74 -24.14 -14.50 7.00
CA ARG A 74 -25.60 -14.38 6.86
C ARG A 74 -26.10 -15.15 5.63
N THR A 75 -25.45 -14.98 4.49
CA THR A 75 -25.83 -15.67 3.25
C THR A 75 -25.68 -17.19 3.37
N GLU A 76 -24.64 -17.66 4.07
CA GLU A 76 -24.47 -19.09 4.35
C GLU A 76 -25.58 -19.64 5.25
N GLU A 77 -25.95 -18.91 6.31
CA GLU A 77 -27.06 -19.26 7.20
C GLU A 77 -28.39 -19.34 6.44
N GLU A 78 -28.72 -18.32 5.63
CA GLU A 78 -29.92 -18.30 4.80
C GLU A 78 -29.96 -19.50 3.84
N ARG A 79 -28.86 -19.78 3.14
CA ARG A 79 -28.73 -20.93 2.26
C ARG A 79 -28.94 -22.24 3.01
N ASP A 80 -28.39 -22.36 4.21
CA ASP A 80 -28.48 -23.58 4.99
C ASP A 80 -29.88 -23.81 5.55
N ILE A 81 -30.61 -22.75 5.91
CA ILE A 81 -32.03 -22.81 6.25
C ILE A 81 -32.85 -23.31 5.06
N LEU A 82 -32.65 -22.73 3.87
CA LEU A 82 -33.36 -23.16 2.66
C LEU A 82 -33.07 -24.62 2.31
N LYS A 83 -31.81 -25.06 2.43
CA LYS A 83 -31.44 -26.47 2.24
C LYS A 83 -32.12 -27.39 3.25
N LYS A 84 -32.22 -26.99 4.51
CA LYS A 84 -32.93 -27.77 5.54
C LYS A 84 -34.42 -27.86 5.24
N ALA A 85 -35.06 -26.75 4.86
CA ALA A 85 -36.47 -26.72 4.47
C ALA A 85 -36.74 -27.62 3.26
N ALA A 86 -35.94 -27.51 2.19
CA ALA A 86 -36.08 -28.36 1.01
C ALA A 86 -35.96 -29.86 1.34
N ARG A 87 -35.04 -30.24 2.23
CA ARG A 87 -34.91 -31.63 2.71
C ARG A 87 -36.09 -32.10 3.55
N TYR A 88 -36.67 -31.21 4.34
CA TYR A 88 -37.86 -31.50 5.14
C TYR A 88 -39.05 -31.79 4.22
N PHE A 89 -39.35 -30.87 3.29
CA PHE A 89 -40.46 -31.03 2.34
C PHE A 89 -40.29 -32.23 1.40
N ALA A 90 -39.06 -32.58 1.01
CA ALA A 90 -38.81 -33.76 0.18
C ALA A 90 -39.01 -35.11 0.93
N ARG A 91 -39.18 -35.09 2.25
CA ARG A 91 -39.34 -36.28 3.10
C ARG A 91 -40.76 -36.51 3.61
N GLU A 92 -41.66 -35.54 3.46
CA GLU A 92 -43.10 -35.73 3.71
C GLU A 92 -43.75 -36.21 2.40
N PRO A 93 -44.16 -37.49 2.28
CA PRO A 93 -45.14 -37.85 1.26
C PRO A 93 -46.54 -37.41 1.74
N ASP A 94 -47.36 -36.93 0.80
CA ASP A 94 -48.78 -36.64 1.02
C ASP A 94 -49.54 -37.81 1.70
#